data_AF-A0A7K0XEL9-F1
#
_entry.id   AF-A0A7K0XEL9-F1
#
_cell.length_a   1.000
_cell.length_b   1.000
_cell.length_c   1.000
_cell.angle_alpha   90.00
_cell.angle_beta   90.00
_cell.angle_gamma   90.00
#
_symmetry.space_group_name_H-M   'P 1'
#
loop_
_entity.id
_entity.type
_entity.pdbx_description
1 polymer ?
#
loop_
_entity_poly.entity_id
_entity_poly.type
_entity_poly.pdbx_seq_one_letter_code
_entity_poly.pdbx_strand_id
1 'polypeptide(L)'
;SLALVPGVSRSGATIAMGRFLGYSREAALRYSFLLALPAVFGSGLYELKGAISDNQVAVYSLIETLVATAIAFVIGYLVIAWLLKFVTTKSFAPFIIYRVIVGTTVLALLASGVLQP
;
A
#
# COMPACT_ATOMS: atom_id res chain seq x y z
N SER A 1 -0.82 -8.62 -12.20
CA SER A 1 -0.57 -9.89 -11.50
C SER A 1 0.48 -9.75 -10.39
N LEU A 2 1.66 -9.15 -10.63
CA LEU A 2 2.74 -9.05 -9.61
C LEU A 2 2.30 -8.45 -8.26
N ALA A 3 1.35 -7.52 -8.25
CA ALA A 3 0.82 -6.91 -7.03
C ALA A 3 0.03 -7.87 -6.12
N LEU A 4 -0.26 -9.10 -6.57
CA LEU A 4 -0.94 -10.12 -5.76
C LEU A 4 0.02 -10.89 -4.85
N VAL A 5 1.33 -10.82 -5.11
CA VAL A 5 2.35 -11.44 -4.23
C VAL A 5 2.46 -10.59 -2.96
N PRO A 6 2.20 -11.14 -1.76
CA PRO A 6 2.31 -10.40 -0.52
C PRO A 6 3.69 -9.76 -0.36
N GLY A 7 3.74 -8.50 0.09
CA GLY A 7 4.96 -7.71 0.18
C GLY A 7 5.38 -6.99 -1.11
N VAL A 8 4.82 -7.35 -2.27
CA VAL A 8 4.94 -6.53 -3.48
C VAL A 8 4.07 -5.29 -3.33
N SER A 9 4.69 -4.11 -3.31
CA SER A 9 3.97 -2.85 -3.37
C SER A 9 3.19 -2.75 -4.68
N ARG A 10 1.86 -2.77 -4.58
CA ARG A 10 0.95 -2.55 -5.72
C ARG A 10 1.32 -1.29 -6.49
N SER A 11 1.43 -0.15 -5.79
CA SER A 11 1.80 1.13 -6.42
C SER A 11 3.19 1.11 -7.02
N GLY A 12 4.16 0.48 -6.35
CA GLY A 12 5.50 0.32 -6.91
C GLY A 12 5.52 -0.47 -8.22
N ALA A 13 4.79 -1.58 -8.29
CA ALA A 13 4.72 -2.42 -9.49
C ALA A 13 4.06 -1.70 -10.68
N THR A 14 2.93 -1.02 -10.45
CA THR A 14 2.22 -0.26 -11.49
C THR A 14 3.01 0.97 -11.95
N ILE A 15 3.65 1.69 -11.04
CA ILE A 15 4.51 2.84 -11.38
C ILE A 15 5.73 2.38 -12.15
N ALA A 16 6.39 1.30 -11.71
CA ALA A 16 7.57 0.75 -12.39
C ALA A 16 7.23 0.35 -13.83
N MET A 17 6.11 -0.35 -14.03
CA MET A 17 5.64 -0.70 -15.37
C MET A 17 5.29 0.56 -16.19
N GLY A 18 4.59 1.52 -15.59
CA GLY A 18 4.26 2.77 -16.29
C GLY A 18 5.51 3.55 -16.72
N ARG A 19 6.56 3.57 -15.88
CA ARG A 19 7.86 4.17 -16.21
C ARG A 19 8.60 3.40 -17.30
N PHE A 20 8.53 2.07 -17.27
CA PHE A 20 9.10 1.20 -18.30
C PHE A 20 8.44 1.45 -19.67
N LEU A 21 7.12 1.69 -19.69
CA LEU A 21 6.36 2.08 -20.88
C LEU A 21 6.56 3.54 -21.32
N GLY A 22 7.40 4.31 -20.63
CA GLY A 22 7.73 5.69 -21.00
C GLY A 22 6.84 6.79 -20.40
N TYR A 23 5.81 6.47 -19.61
CA TYR A 23 4.98 7.50 -18.96
C TYR A 23 5.79 8.32 -17.95
N SER A 24 5.51 9.62 -17.82
CA SER A 24 6.15 10.46 -16.78
C SER A 24 5.91 9.92 -15.36
N ARG A 25 6.76 10.30 -14.40
CA ARG A 25 6.62 9.87 -12.99
C ARG A 25 5.25 10.24 -12.42
N GLU A 26 4.80 11.45 -12.73
CA GLU A 26 3.49 11.95 -12.31
C GLU A 26 2.35 11.18 -12.96
N ALA A 27 2.41 10.94 -14.28
CA ALA A 27 1.37 10.19 -14.99
C ALA A 27 1.28 8.74 -14.49
N ALA A 28 2.43 8.07 -14.33
CA ALA A 28 2.48 6.71 -13.79
C ALA A 28 1.94 6.63 -12.35
N LEU A 29 2.24 7.61 -11.50
CA LEU A 29 1.73 7.69 -10.13
C LEU A 29 0.21 7.90 -10.10
N ARG A 30 -0.31 8.86 -10.87
CA ARG A 30 -1.76 9.13 -10.97
C ARG A 30 -2.51 7.92 -11.48
N TYR A 31 -2.03 7.31 -12.56
CA TYR A 31 -2.61 6.09 -13.12
C TYR A 31 -2.63 4.96 -12.08
N SER A 32 -1.51 4.77 -11.36
CA SER A 32 -1.43 3.79 -10.29
C SER A 32 -2.47 4.01 -9.17
N PHE A 33 -2.79 5.25 -8.81
CA PHE A 33 -3.81 5.52 -7.80
C PHE A 33 -5.23 5.32 -8.33
N LEU A 34 -5.50 5.72 -9.56
CA LEU A 34 -6.80 5.51 -10.20
C LEU A 34 -7.09 4.01 -10.37
N LEU A 35 -6.11 3.24 -10.84
CA LEU A 35 -6.24 1.80 -11.00
C LEU A 35 -6.49 1.08 -9.67
N ALA A 36 -5.99 1.64 -8.57
CA ALA A 36 -6.11 1.07 -7.24
C ALA A 36 -7.51 1.24 -6.62
N LEU A 37 -8.21 2.32 -6.95
CA LEU A 37 -9.50 2.66 -6.34
C LEU A 37 -10.49 1.49 -6.32
N PRO A 38 -10.85 0.87 -7.46
CA PRO A 38 -11.85 -0.21 -7.46
C PRO A 38 -11.36 -1.43 -6.68
N ALA A 39 -10.09 -1.79 -6.81
CA ALA A 39 -9.52 -2.96 -6.15
C ALA A 39 -9.47 -2.79 -4.61
N VAL A 40 -8.96 -1.65 -4.13
CA VAL A 40 -8.83 -1.38 -2.69
C VAL A 40 -10.19 -1.19 -2.05
N PHE A 41 -11.05 -0.39 -2.68
CA PHE A 41 -12.39 -0.13 -2.15
C PHE A 41 -13.22 -1.42 -2.10
N GLY A 42 -13.17 -2.23 -3.17
CA GLY A 42 -13.83 -3.53 -3.21
C GLY A 42 -13.31 -4.49 -2.13
N SER A 43 -11.98 -4.59 -1.96
CA SER A 43 -11.40 -5.40 -0.88
C SER A 43 -11.79 -4.90 0.51
N GLY A 44 -11.80 -3.58 0.74
CA GLY A 44 -12.18 -3.01 2.03
C GLY A 44 -13.64 -3.27 2.38
N LEU A 45 -14.56 -3.18 1.41
CA LEU A 45 -15.97 -3.52 1.62
C LEU A 45 -16.17 -5.02 1.89
N TYR A 46 -15.43 -5.88 1.20
CA TYR A 46 -15.48 -7.33 1.42
C TYR A 46 -15.01 -7.69 2.84
N GLU A 47 -13.88 -7.14 3.27
CA GLU A 47 -13.33 -7.34 4.62
C GLU A 47 -14.27 -6.76 5.70
N LEU A 48 -14.85 -5.57 5.47
CA LEU A 48 -15.80 -4.97 6.41
C LEU A 48 -17.05 -5.85 6.58
N LYS A 49 -17.56 -6.43 5.48
CA LYS A 49 -18.68 -7.36 5.55
C LYS A 49 -18.34 -8.58 6.41
N GLY A 50 -17.16 -9.16 6.22
CA GLY A 50 -16.65 -10.26 7.04
C GLY A 50 -16.57 -9.88 8.52
N ALA A 51 -15.95 -8.73 8.82
CA ALA A 51 -15.78 -8.22 10.18
C ALA A 51 -17.09 -7.97 10.93
N ILE A 52 -18.19 -7.63 10.23
CA ILE A 52 -19.51 -7.40 10.84
C ILE A 52 -20.33 -8.70 10.92
N SER A 53 -20.16 -9.62 9.95
CA SER A 53 -21.01 -10.81 9.83
C SER A 53 -20.50 -12.01 10.63
N ASP A 54 -19.20 -12.08 10.91
CA ASP A 54 -18.66 -13.16 11.73
C ASP A 54 -19.02 -12.92 13.20
N ASN A 55 -19.79 -13.86 13.76
CA ASN A 55 -20.17 -13.92 15.19
C ASN A 55 -18.99 -14.26 16.12
N GLN A 56 -17.75 -14.14 15.62
CA GLN A 56 -16.54 -14.29 16.42
C GLN A 56 -16.36 -13.07 17.33
N VAL A 57 -15.60 -13.21 18.41
CA VAL A 57 -15.22 -12.08 19.27
C VAL A 57 -14.42 -11.11 18.41
N ALA A 58 -15.08 -10.02 17.98
CA ALA A 58 -14.44 -8.99 17.19
C ALA A 58 -13.30 -8.39 18.02
N VAL A 59 -12.06 -8.52 17.52
CA VAL A 59 -10.84 -7.99 18.19
C VAL A 59 -10.93 -6.47 18.36
N TYR A 60 -11.62 -5.81 17.43
CA TYR A 60 -11.86 -4.37 17.42
C TYR A 60 -13.35 -4.08 17.31
N SER A 61 -13.80 -3.07 18.04
CA SER A 61 -15.16 -2.55 17.93
C SER A 61 -15.38 -1.80 16.62
N LEU A 62 -16.65 -1.64 16.25
CA LEU A 62 -17.04 -0.86 15.06
C LEU A 62 -16.61 0.62 15.19
N ILE A 63 -16.61 1.16 16.41
CA ILE A 63 -16.15 2.53 16.69
C ILE A 63 -14.65 2.67 16.45
N GLU A 64 -13.83 1.75 16.97
CA GLU A 64 -12.39 1.74 16.74
C GLU A 64 -12.05 1.63 15.25
N THR A 65 -12.77 0.77 14.53
CA THR A 65 -12.62 0.60 13.08
C THR A 65 -12.97 1.88 12.32
N LEU A 66 -14.06 2.56 12.68
CA LEU A 66 -14.45 3.84 12.08
C LEU A 66 -13.41 4.94 12.33
N VAL A 67 -12.91 5.05 13.57
CA VAL A 67 -11.88 6.04 13.93
C VAL A 67 -10.59 5.77 13.16
N ALA A 68 -10.13 4.51 13.11
CA ALA A 68 -8.96 4.12 12.33
C ALA A 68 -9.14 4.42 10.83
N THR A 69 -10.35 4.18 10.29
CA THR A 69 -10.69 4.50 8.89
C THR A 69 -10.62 5.99 8.62
N ALA A 70 -11.16 6.83 9.51
CA ALA A 70 -11.13 8.28 9.37
C ALA A 70 -9.69 8.82 9.42
N ILE A 71 -8.87 8.32 10.35
CA ILE A 71 -7.44 8.68 10.44
C ILE A 71 -6.72 8.25 9.16
N ALA A 72 -6.92 7.01 8.70
CA ALA A 72 -6.31 6.51 7.48
C ALA A 72 -6.72 7.32 6.24
N PHE A 73 -7.98 7.78 6.17
CA PHE A 73 -8.46 8.66 5.10
C PHE A 73 -7.73 10.00 5.08
N VAL A 74 -7.65 10.69 6.24
CA VAL A 74 -7.00 12.00 6.34
C VAL A 74 -5.51 11.89 6.01
N ILE A 75 -4.80 10.95 6.64
CA ILE A 75 -3.37 10.74 6.41
C ILE A 75 -3.13 10.30 4.95
N GLY A 76 -3.94 9.39 4.42
CA GLY A 76 -3.85 8.93 3.04
C GLY A 76 -4.00 10.07 2.03
N TYR A 77 -4.98 10.95 2.23
CA TYR A 77 -5.19 12.14 1.39
C TYR A 77 -3.96 13.07 1.43
N LEU A 78 -3.47 13.40 2.62
CA LEU A 78 -2.30 14.27 2.81
C LEU A 78 -1.05 13.69 2.15
N VAL A 79 -0.82 12.38 2.32
CA VAL A 79 0.32 11.68 1.72
C VAL A 79 0.22 11.65 0.20
N ILE A 80 -0.96 11.41 -0.39
CA ILE A 80 -1.14 11.42 -1.85
C ILE A 80 -0.86 12.82 -2.40
N ALA A 81 -1.42 13.86 -1.77
CA ALA A 81 -1.20 15.24 -2.18
C ALA A 81 0.28 15.62 -2.13
N TRP A 82 0.96 15.26 -1.03
CA TRP A 82 2.40 15.47 -0.89
C TRP A 82 3.21 14.67 -1.91
N LEU A 83 2.89 13.39 -2.12
CA LEU A 83 3.65 12.52 -3.00
C LEU A 83 3.54 12.97 -4.46
N LEU A 84 2.36 13.43 -4.90
CA LEU A 84 2.19 14.03 -6.23
C LEU A 84 3.13 15.22 -6.42
N LYS A 85 3.28 16.09 -5.41
CA LYS A 85 4.22 17.21 -5.44
C LYS A 85 5.69 16.77 -5.35
N PHE A 86 5.98 15.68 -4.63
CA PHE A 86 7.34 15.17 -4.50
C PHE A 86 7.86 14.60 -5.83
N VAL A 87 7.05 13.79 -6.53
CA VAL A 87 7.52 13.06 -7.72
C VAL A 87 7.71 13.91 -8.96
N THR A 88 7.23 15.15 -8.97
CA THR A 88 7.48 16.12 -10.04
C THR A 88 8.92 16.64 -10.00
N THR A 89 9.54 16.68 -8.83
CA THR A 89 10.89 17.25 -8.63
C THR A 89 11.93 16.22 -8.18
N LYS A 90 11.50 15.07 -7.65
CA LYS A 90 12.37 14.05 -7.05
C LYS A 90 12.16 12.67 -7.66
N SER A 91 13.19 11.83 -7.55
CA SER A 91 13.16 10.43 -7.96
C SER A 91 12.51 9.54 -6.89
N PHE A 92 12.03 8.37 -7.29
CA PHE A 92 11.55 7.33 -6.36
C PHE A 92 12.68 6.59 -5.62
N ALA A 93 13.95 6.92 -5.89
CA ALA A 93 15.11 6.25 -5.30
C ALA A 93 15.06 6.09 -3.76
N PRO A 94 14.65 7.09 -2.96
CA PRO A 94 14.55 6.92 -1.51
C PRO A 94 13.59 5.79 -1.10
N PHE A 95 12.45 5.64 -1.81
CA PHE A 95 11.49 4.57 -1.55
C PHE A 95 12.04 3.19 -1.93
N ILE A 96 12.83 3.12 -3.01
CA ILE A 96 13.48 1.87 -3.42
C ILE A 96 14.50 1.45 -2.36
N ILE A 97 15.36 2.37 -1.93
CA ILE A 97 16.38 2.11 -0.88
C ILE A 97 15.69 1.65 0.40
N TYR A 98 14.66 2.36 0.85
CA TYR A 98 13.86 1.98 2.02
C TYR A 98 13.33 0.54 1.90
N ARG A 99 12.74 0.17 0.75
CA ARG A 99 12.20 -1.18 0.54
C ARG A 99 13.27 -2.26 0.48
N VAL A 100 14.44 -1.97 -0.10
CA VAL A 100 15.57 -2.91 -0.12
C VAL A 100 16.07 -3.15 1.31
N ILE A 101 16.22 -2.09 2.11
CA ILE A 101 16.63 -2.23 3.52
C ILE A 101 15.61 -3.08 4.28
N VAL A 102 14.32 -2.71 4.23
CA VAL A 102 13.27 -3.45 4.95
C VAL A 102 13.18 -4.90 4.49
N GLY A 103 13.20 -5.15 3.18
CA GLY A 103 13.14 -6.50 2.62
C GLY A 103 14.33 -7.36 3.05
N THR A 104 15.54 -6.82 2.96
CA THR A 104 16.76 -7.52 3.41
C THR A 104 16.73 -7.79 4.91
N THR A 105 16.27 -6.84 5.73
CA THR A 105 16.13 -7.04 7.18
C THR A 105 15.16 -8.18 7.49
N VAL A 106 13.99 -8.22 6.85
CA VAL A 106 13.01 -9.30 7.05
C VAL A 106 13.62 -10.65 6.66
N LEU A 107 14.31 -10.73 5.51
CA LEU A 107 14.99 -11.95 5.08
C LEU A 107 16.08 -12.40 6.07
N ALA A 108 16.86 -11.46 6.61
CA ALA A 108 17.90 -11.76 7.59
C ALA A 108 17.32 -12.29 8.90
N LEU A 109 16.23 -11.68 9.39
CA LEU A 109 15.56 -12.10 10.62
C LEU A 109 14.89 -13.48 10.49
N LEU A 110 14.33 -13.79 9.31
CA LEU A 110 13.83 -15.12 8.99
C LEU A 110 14.98 -16.14 8.95
N ALA A 111 16.07 -15.82 8.26
CA ALA A 111 17.23 -16.69 8.14
C ALA A 111 17.92 -16.95 9.50
N SER A 112 17.90 -15.98 10.42
CA SER A 112 18.45 -16.14 11.78
C SER A 112 17.47 -16.79 12.76
N GLY A 113 16.26 -17.17 12.33
CA GLY A 113 15.24 -17.79 13.19
C GLY A 113 14.62 -16.85 14.23
N VAL A 114 14.81 -15.53 14.08
CA VAL A 114 14.18 -14.54 14.96
C VAL A 114 12.71 -14.36 14.60
N LEU A 115 12.40 -14.36 13.29
CA LEU A 115 11.03 -14.41 12.79
C LEU A 115 10.70 -15.85 12.38
N GLN A 116 9.48 -16.27 12.71
CA GLN A 116 8.92 -17.54 12.25
C GLN A 116 8.07 -17.28 10.99
N PRO A 117 8.09 -18.22 10.01
CA PRO A 117 7.31 -18.11 8.78
C PRO A 117 5.80 -18.22 9.02
#